data_AF-Q7WWW2-F1
#
_entry.id   AF-Q7WWW2-F1
#
_cell.length_a   1.000
_cell.length_b   1.000
_cell.length_c   1.000
_cell.angle_alpha   90.00
_cell.angle_beta   90.00
_cell.angle_gamma   90.00
#
_symmetry.space_group_name_H-M   'P 1'
#
loop_
_entity.id
_entity.type
_entity.pdbx_description
1 polymer ?
#
loop_
_entity_poly.entity_id
_entity_poly.type
_entity_poly.pdbx_seq_one_letter_code
_entity_poly.pdbx_strand_id
1 'polypeptide(L)'
;MRKSATLTIQKWGNSLAVRIPTAVARSAHFAEGQEVEVSVDEIGVTVRPVGRRALTLAEKLALFDPIKHGGEAMATQRVGAEAM
;
A
#
# COMPACT_ATOMS: atom_id res chain seq x y z
N MET A 1 -16.12 -5.84 -4.17
CA MET A 1 -17.27 -4.92 -4.39
C MET A 1 -16.74 -3.50 -4.44
N ARG A 2 -17.12 -2.73 -5.46
CA ARG A 2 -16.80 -1.30 -5.55
C ARG A 2 -17.59 -0.58 -4.46
N LYS A 3 -16.90 0.04 -3.48
CA LYS A 3 -17.55 0.88 -2.47
C LYS A 3 -17.54 2.32 -2.96
N SER A 4 -18.71 2.91 -3.16
CA SER A 4 -18.89 4.31 -3.58
C SER A 4 -19.81 5.02 -2.61
N ALA A 5 -19.55 6.29 -2.33
CA ALA A 5 -20.41 7.17 -1.56
C ALA A 5 -20.51 8.52 -2.27
N THR A 6 -21.73 9.05 -2.39
CA THR A 6 -21.96 10.39 -2.95
C THR A 6 -21.88 11.42 -1.83
N LEU A 7 -21.01 12.42 -1.97
CA LEU A 7 -20.72 13.41 -0.95
C LEU A 7 -20.63 14.79 -1.59
N THR A 8 -20.97 15.82 -0.82
CA THR A 8 -20.81 17.22 -1.25
C THR A 8 -19.45 17.75 -0.83
N ILE A 9 -18.73 18.39 -1.76
CA ILE A 9 -17.47 19.07 -1.47
C ILE A 9 -17.70 20.19 -0.45
N GLN A 10 -16.84 20.26 0.57
CA GLN A 10 -16.89 21.25 1.64
C GLN A 10 -15.70 22.21 1.54
N LYS A 11 -15.81 23.39 2.16
CA LYS A 11 -14.68 24.31 2.32
C LYS A 11 -13.90 23.95 3.59
N TRP A 12 -12.58 23.82 3.48
CA TRP A 12 -11.66 23.67 4.59
C TRP A 12 -10.52 24.68 4.46
N GLY A 13 -10.54 25.72 5.30
CA GLY A 13 -9.63 26.86 5.16
C GLY A 13 -9.83 27.58 3.83
N ASN A 14 -8.75 27.72 3.06
CA ASN A 14 -8.76 28.32 1.72
C ASN A 14 -8.98 27.31 0.58
N SER A 15 -9.23 26.05 0.91
CA SER A 15 -9.31 24.96 -0.06
C SER A 15 -10.62 24.19 0.04
N LEU A 16 -10.84 23.30 -0.93
CA LEU A 16 -11.97 22.38 -0.97
C LEU A 16 -11.55 21.02 -0.43
N ALA A 17 -12.46 20.34 0.26
CA ALA A 17 -12.23 19.04 0.87
C ALA A 17 -13.43 18.11 0.72
N VAL A 18 -13.16 16.82 0.55
CA VAL A 18 -14.16 15.75 0.58
C VAL A 18 -13.82 14.81 1.74
N ARG A 19 -14.83 14.47 2.56
CA ARG A 19 -14.64 13.49 3.63
C ARG A 19 -14.55 12.09 3.03
N ILE A 20 -13.50 11.34 3.35
CA ILE A 20 -13.38 9.95 2.92
C ILE A 20 -13.95 9.05 4.03
N PRO A 21 -15.09 8.35 3.83
CA PRO A 21 -15.64 7.46 4.84
C PRO A 21 -14.65 6.35 5.19
N THR A 22 -14.66 5.89 6.44
CA THR A 22 -13.72 4.87 6.95
C THR A 22 -13.67 3.61 6.09
N ALA A 23 -14.82 3.17 5.55
CA ALA A 23 -14.89 2.00 4.69
C ALA A 23 -14.16 2.20 3.35
N VAL A 24 -14.17 3.41 2.80
CA VAL A 24 -13.47 3.77 1.55
C VAL A 24 -11.99 3.96 1.84
N ALA A 25 -11.63 4.69 2.92
CA ALA A 25 -10.25 4.90 3.33
C ALA A 25 -9.49 3.58 3.53
N ARG A 26 -10.11 2.60 4.23
CA ARG A 26 -9.51 1.26 4.42
C ARG A 26 -9.33 0.50 3.10
N SER A 27 -10.30 0.57 2.19
CA SER A 27 -10.21 -0.09 0.89
C SER A 27 -9.19 0.57 -0.04
N ALA A 28 -8.96 1.88 0.11
CA ALA A 28 -7.93 2.62 -0.62
C ALA A 28 -6.55 2.60 0.08
N HIS A 29 -6.43 1.91 1.23
CA HIS A 29 -5.22 1.89 2.06
C HIS A 29 -4.73 3.28 2.49
N PHE A 30 -5.66 4.22 2.72
CA PHE A 30 -5.33 5.52 3.28
C PHE A 30 -5.14 5.46 4.80
N ALA A 31 -4.06 6.07 5.26
CA ALA A 31 -3.76 6.29 6.67
C ALA A 31 -3.69 7.80 6.99
N GLU A 32 -3.90 8.15 8.26
CA GLU A 32 -3.74 9.53 8.71
C GLU A 32 -2.28 9.98 8.58
N GLY A 33 -2.06 11.23 8.12
CA GLY A 33 -0.72 11.78 7.90
C GLY A 33 0.01 11.21 6.67
N GLN A 34 -0.63 10.35 5.88
CA GLN A 34 -0.06 9.81 4.65
C GLN A 34 0.04 10.89 3.56
N GLU A 35 1.18 10.92 2.87
CA GLU A 35 1.36 11.75 1.68
C GLU A 35 0.58 11.18 0.49
N VAL A 36 -0.15 12.04 -0.22
CA VAL A 36 -0.97 11.69 -1.38
C VAL A 36 -0.68 12.65 -2.52
N GLU A 37 -0.69 12.12 -3.75
CA GLU A 37 -0.67 12.93 -4.95
C GLU A 37 -2.11 13.12 -5.42
N VAL A 38 -2.42 14.37 -5.76
CA VAL A 38 -3.70 14.77 -6.35
C VAL A 38 -3.42 15.22 -7.77
N SER A 39 -4.00 14.51 -8.74
CA SER A 39 -3.85 14.77 -10.18
C SER A 39 -5.22 15.09 -10.78
N VAL A 40 -5.26 15.94 -11.81
CA VAL A 40 -6.47 16.18 -12.60
C VAL A 40 -6.44 15.28 -13.83
N ASP A 41 -7.54 14.58 -14.08
CA ASP A 41 -7.78 13.72 -15.23
C ASP A 41 -9.01 14.20 -16.02
N GLU A 42 -9.30 13.60 -17.18
CA GLU A 42 -10.37 14.07 -18.08
C GLU A 42 -11.76 14.07 -17.42
N ILE A 43 -11.98 13.22 -16.41
CA ILE A 43 -13.30 12.98 -15.82
C ILE A 43 -13.32 13.35 -14.31
N GLY A 44 -12.25 13.99 -13.80
CA GLY A 44 -12.22 14.44 -12.41
C GLY A 44 -10.84 14.61 -11.82
N VAL A 45 -10.76 14.29 -10.52
CA VAL A 45 -9.55 14.37 -9.71
C VAL A 45 -9.25 12.99 -9.17
N THR A 46 -8.05 12.50 -9.45
CA THR A 46 -7.53 11.25 -8.93
C THR A 46 -6.62 11.52 -7.73
N VAL A 47 -6.89 10.85 -6.61
CA VAL A 47 -6.06 10.91 -5.41
C VAL A 47 -5.41 9.55 -5.19
N ARG A 48 -4.08 9.51 -5.17
CA ARG A 48 -3.30 8.29 -4.99
C ARG A 48 -2.25 8.45 -3.89
N PRO A 49 -1.98 7.42 -3.09
CA PRO A 49 -0.91 7.50 -2.09
C PRO A 49 0.45 7.69 -2.75
N VAL A 50 1.31 8.51 -2.16
CA VAL A 50 2.72 8.66 -2.57
C VAL A 50 3.56 7.61 -1.86
N GLY A 51 4.49 7.00 -2.58
CA GLY A 51 5.41 5.99 -2.07
C GLY A 51 5.21 4.60 -2.70
N ARG A 52 6.14 3.69 -2.40
CA ARG A 52 6.05 2.32 -2.91
C ARG A 52 4.83 1.63 -2.30
N ARG A 53 3.90 1.24 -3.18
CA ARG A 53 2.83 0.29 -2.85
C ARG A 53 3.45 -0.90 -2.10
N ALA A 54 2.88 -1.25 -0.95
CA ALA A 54 3.22 -2.51 -0.31
C ALA A 54 2.86 -3.65 -1.27
N LEU A 55 3.88 -4.33 -1.79
CA LEU A 55 3.68 -5.46 -2.68
C LEU A 55 2.93 -6.56 -1.93
N THR A 56 1.97 -7.17 -2.59
CA THR A 56 1.31 -8.39 -2.10
C THR A 56 2.34 -9.51 -1.96
N LEU A 57 2.02 -10.54 -1.17
CA LEU A 57 2.88 -11.72 -1.05
C LEU A 57 3.20 -12.33 -2.42
N ALA A 58 2.19 -12.46 -3.29
CA ALA A 58 2.36 -13.00 -4.64
C ALA A 58 3.34 -12.15 -5.48
N GLU A 59 3.24 -10.82 -5.41
CA GLU A 59 4.16 -9.92 -6.13
C GLU A 59 5.57 -9.95 -5.54
N LYS A 60 5.71 -10.08 -4.22
CA LYS A 60 7.02 -10.26 -3.57
C LYS A 60 7.69 -11.56 -4.03
N LEU A 61 6.93 -12.65 -4.09
CA LEU A 61 7.42 -13.95 -4.58
C LEU A 61 7.79 -13.89 -6.05
N ALA A 62 7.04 -13.17 -6.88
CA ALA A 62 7.38 -12.97 -8.30
C ALA A 62 8.70 -12.20 -8.49
N LEU A 63 9.08 -11.33 -7.54
CA LEU A 63 10.36 -10.62 -7.55
C LEU A 63 11.49 -11.37 -6.83
N PHE A 64 11.21 -12.53 -6.22
CA PHE A 64 12.20 -13.30 -5.48
C PHE A 64 13.17 -13.99 -6.46
N ASP A 65 14.39 -13.47 -6.52
CA ASP A 65 15.55 -14.13 -7.16
C ASP A 65 16.24 -15.10 -6.17
N PRO A 66 16.18 -16.42 -6.37
CA PRO A 66 16.79 -17.40 -5.45
C PRO A 66 18.31 -17.31 -5.35
N ILE A 67 18.99 -16.77 -6.37
CA ILE A 67 20.45 -16.62 -6.37
C ILE A 67 20.86 -15.42 -5.53
N LYS A 68 20.09 -14.32 -5.60
CA LYS A 68 20.38 -13.09 -4.84
C LYS A 68 19.80 -13.08 -3.44
N HIS A 69 18.64 -13.70 -3.24
CA HIS A 69 17.89 -13.65 -1.98
C HIS A 69 17.81 -14.98 -1.25
N GLY A 70 18.30 -16.07 -1.86
CA GLY A 70 18.39 -17.37 -1.21
C GLY A 70 19.58 -17.46 -0.25
N GLY A 71 19.62 -18.57 0.49
CA GLY A 71 20.68 -18.87 1.46
C GLY A 71 20.40 -18.30 2.86
N GLU A 72 21.00 -18.94 3.86
CA GLU A 72 20.98 -18.44 5.24
C GLU A 72 22.20 -17.55 5.46
N ALA A 73 21.97 -16.28 5.80
CA ALA A 73 23.07 -15.33 6.06
C ALA A 73 23.95 -15.75 7.25
N MET A 74 23.38 -16.52 8.18
CA MET A 74 24.07 -17.12 9.31
C MET A 74 23.98 -18.64 9.28
N ALA A 75 24.32 -19.22 8.12
CA ALA A 75 24.43 -20.66 7.99
C ALA A 75 25.36 -21.21 9.08
N THR A 76 24.85 -22.11 9.91
CA THR A 76 25.60 -22.82 10.94
C THR A 76 25.64 -24.30 10.60
N GLN A 77 26.54 -25.03 11.24
CA GLN A 77 26.55 -26.48 11.16
C GLN A 77 25.39 -27.06 11.97
N ARG A 78 24.82 -28.16 11.48
CA ARG A 78 23.80 -28.92 12.21
C ARG A 78 24.41 -29.48 13.50
N VAL A 79 23.65 -29.45 14.58
CA VAL A 79 24.08 -29.93 15.90
C VAL A 79 23.03 -30.85 16.52
N GLY A 80 23.46 -31.83 17.31
CA GLY A 80 22.55 -32.75 18.00
C GLY A 80 21.77 -33.66 17.06
N ALA A 81 20.45 -33.75 17.24
CA ALA A 81 19.57 -34.66 16.50
C ALA A 81 19.41 -34.31 15.00
N GLU A 82 19.83 -33.12 14.58
CA GLU A 82 19.76 -32.70 13.18
C GLU A 82 20.99 -33.13 12.36
N ALA A 83 22.07 -33.55 13.04
CA ALA A 83 23.30 -34.02 12.41
C ALA A 83 23.28 -35.53 12.09
N MET A 84 22.22 -36.25 12.50
CA MET A 84 22.03 -37.69 12.29
C MET A 84 21.08 -38.01 11.14
#